data_AF-A0A3M2RMC7-F1
#
_entry.id   AF-A0A3M2RMC7-F1
#
_cell.length_a   1.000
_cell.length_b   1.000
_cell.length_c   1.000
_cell.angle_alpha   90.00
_cell.angle_beta   90.00
_cell.angle_gamma   90.00
#
_symmetry.space_group_name_H-M   'P 1'
#
loop_
_entity.id
_entity.type
_entity.pdbx_description
1 polymer ?
#
loop_
_entity_poly.entity_id
_entity_poly.type
_entity_poly.pdbx_seq_one_letter_code
_entity_poly.pdbx_strand_id
1 'polypeptide(L)'
;MVFSVVAVTQIGLLLLVGLLGVRMYSLSRRELAGPQGVISSSRSDCALVPGKRPRKQTKDKRPLALDRAELSSKLHILAGLQERDCQLKGLNLTEAPQAVRTYATAWLYGASCSLCPKVVRHSDGLAGMVAGIASRKTGMRQSEAIQTISTLTSSSILLACYRAGLEGAEFWEENHHVPEPSSLYEAVTSNAFI
;
A
#
# COMPACT_ATOMS: atom_id res chain seq x y z
N MET A 1 16.87 -42.78 14.50
CA MET A 1 17.07 -41.35 14.13
C MET A 1 15.91 -40.79 13.31
N VAL A 2 15.35 -41.51 12.33
CA VAL A 2 14.25 -41.01 11.47
C VAL A 2 12.96 -40.69 12.25
N PHE A 3 12.55 -41.55 13.19
CA PHE A 3 11.33 -41.33 13.99
C PHE A 3 11.41 -40.07 14.88
N SER A 4 12.59 -39.72 15.38
CA SER A 4 12.80 -38.50 16.18
C SER A 4 12.67 -37.24 15.33
N VAL A 5 13.16 -37.26 14.09
CA VAL A 5 13.01 -36.13 13.15
C VAL A 5 11.54 -35.95 12.77
N VAL A 6 10.83 -37.03 12.49
CA VAL A 6 9.39 -36.99 12.18
C VAL A 6 8.58 -36.43 13.36
N ALA A 7 8.85 -36.88 14.59
CA ALA A 7 8.17 -36.37 15.78
C ALA A 7 8.39 -34.86 15.98
N VAL A 8 9.63 -34.38 15.81
CA VAL A 8 9.96 -32.94 15.93
C VAL A 8 9.22 -32.12 14.85
N THR A 9 9.15 -32.62 13.62
CA THR A 9 8.44 -31.93 12.53
C THR A 9 6.93 -31.87 12.76
N GLN A 10 6.32 -32.95 13.26
CA GLN A 10 4.88 -32.98 13.56
C GLN A 10 4.52 -32.02 14.69
N ILE A 11 5.33 -31.98 15.75
CA ILE A 11 5.14 -31.05 16.87
C ILE A 11 5.30 -29.60 16.39
N GLY A 12 6.31 -29.32 15.56
CA GLY A 12 6.52 -28.00 14.97
C GLY A 12 5.34 -27.56 14.11
N LEU A 13 4.79 -28.46 13.30
CA LEU A 13 3.65 -28.17 12.44
C LEU A 13 2.38 -27.88 13.26
N LEU A 14 2.11 -28.68 14.29
CA LEU A 14 0.97 -28.47 15.18
C LEU A 14 1.07 -27.13 15.92
N LEU A 15 2.27 -26.76 16.37
CA LEU A 15 2.52 -25.48 17.02
C LEU A 15 2.30 -24.30 16.05
N LEU A 16 2.77 -24.42 14.80
CA LEU A 16 2.59 -23.39 13.78
C LEU A 16 1.11 -23.21 13.43
N VAL A 17 0.37 -24.30 13.25
CA VAL A 17 -1.08 -24.28 12.96
C VAL A 17 -1.84 -23.68 14.14
N GLY A 18 -1.47 -24.02 15.37
CA GLY A 18 -2.04 -23.41 16.58
C GLY A 18 -1.82 -21.90 16.64
N LEU A 19 -0.60 -21.43 16.37
CA LEU A 19 -0.27 -20.00 16.33
C LEU A 19 -1.04 -19.24 15.24
N LEU A 20 -1.19 -19.85 14.05
CA LEU A 20 -2.02 -19.33 12.96
C LEU A 20 -3.49 -19.22 13.38
N GLY A 21 -4.04 -20.26 14.02
CA GLY A 21 -5.41 -20.26 14.55
C GLY A 21 -5.64 -19.17 15.58
N VAL A 22 -4.71 -18.97 16.53
CA VAL A 22 -4.79 -17.90 17.54
C VAL A 22 -4.75 -16.52 16.88
N ARG A 23 -3.89 -16.31 15.87
CA ARG A 23 -3.82 -15.06 15.12
C ARG A 23 -5.11 -14.78 14.36
N MET A 24 -5.67 -15.78 13.65
CA MET A 24 -6.96 -15.65 12.97
C MET A 24 -8.10 -15.35 13.94
N TYR A 25 -8.15 -16.03 15.09
CA TYR A 25 -9.17 -15.80 16.11
C TYR A 25 -9.08 -14.40 16.72
N SER A 26 -7.86 -13.92 17.02
CA SER A 26 -7.65 -12.57 17.54
C SER A 26 -8.05 -11.49 16.52
N LEU A 27 -7.77 -11.72 15.23
CA LEU A 27 -8.21 -10.84 14.14
C LEU A 27 -9.74 -10.81 14.03
N SER A 28 -10.39 -11.97 14.04
CA SER A 28 -11.86 -12.07 13.97
C SER A 28 -12.56 -11.42 15.17
N ARG A 29 -12.04 -11.57 16.40
CA ARG A 29 -12.60 -10.87 17.57
C ARG A 29 -12.40 -9.35 17.51
N ARG A 30 -11.33 -8.87 16.90
CA ARG A 30 -11.10 -7.43 16.71
C ARG A 30 -12.02 -6.83 15.66
N GLU A 31 -12.46 -7.61 14.68
CA GLU A 31 -13.51 -7.21 13.72
C GLU A 31 -14.89 -7.11 14.39
N LEU A 32 -15.21 -7.97 15.37
CA LEU A 32 -16.46 -7.86 16.13
C LEU A 32 -16.47 -6.77 17.21
N ALA A 33 -15.30 -6.25 17.61
CA ALA A 33 -15.15 -5.24 18.66
C ALA A 33 -14.86 -3.82 18.10
N GLY A 34 -15.38 -3.51 16.91
CA GLY A 34 -15.36 -2.15 16.36
C GLY A 34 -16.40 -1.23 17.05
N PRO A 35 -16.07 0.05 17.35
CA PRO A 35 -16.79 0.86 18.33
C PRO A 35 -18.13 1.40 17.79
N GLN A 36 -19.19 1.26 18.60
CA GLN A 36 -20.36 2.13 18.53
C GLN A 36 -19.92 3.58 18.76
N GLY A 37 -20.19 4.45 17.79
CA GLY A 37 -19.92 5.88 17.95
C GLY A 37 -20.19 6.66 16.68
N VAL A 38 -21.46 6.73 16.24
CA VAL A 38 -21.88 7.77 15.29
C VAL A 38 -23.09 8.49 15.85
N ILE A 39 -22.80 9.74 16.21
CA ILE A 39 -23.69 10.82 16.57
C ILE A 39 -24.71 11.05 15.44
N SER A 40 -25.98 11.03 15.81
CA SER A 40 -27.08 11.52 14.99
C SER A 40 -26.90 13.00 14.65
N SER A 41 -26.91 13.34 13.36
CA SER A 41 -27.41 14.64 12.92
C SER A 41 -28.17 14.47 11.61
N SER A 42 -29.48 14.65 11.73
CA SER A 42 -30.46 14.73 10.66
C SER A 42 -30.28 16.06 9.91
N ARG A 43 -30.24 16.03 8.57
CA ARG A 43 -30.57 17.21 7.78
C ARG A 43 -31.11 16.86 6.38
N SER A 44 -32.43 17.07 6.28
CA SER A 44 -33.17 17.67 5.16
C SER A 44 -33.28 16.92 3.83
N ASP A 45 -34.44 16.31 3.67
CA ASP A 45 -35.13 16.08 2.40
C ASP A 45 -35.41 17.39 1.63
N CYS A 46 -35.29 17.34 0.30
CA CYS A 46 -36.25 17.95 -0.63
C CYS A 46 -36.11 17.44 -2.08
N ALA A 47 -37.27 17.02 -2.63
CA ALA A 47 -37.74 17.12 -4.03
C ALA A 47 -37.24 16.15 -5.15
N LEU A 48 -37.99 15.05 -5.37
CA LEU A 48 -38.90 14.76 -6.52
C LEU A 48 -38.66 15.57 -7.85
N VAL A 49 -38.60 15.09 -9.10
CA VAL A 49 -39.22 13.96 -9.88
C VAL A 49 -38.36 13.64 -11.18
N PRO A 50 -38.79 12.91 -12.25
CA PRO A 50 -38.30 11.58 -12.65
C PRO A 50 -37.53 11.52 -14.00
N GLY A 51 -36.68 10.50 -14.18
CA GLY A 51 -36.03 10.22 -15.47
C GLY A 51 -35.74 8.72 -15.67
N LYS A 52 -36.33 8.16 -16.72
CA LYS A 52 -36.32 6.75 -17.18
C LYS A 52 -35.06 5.94 -16.88
N ARG A 53 -35.27 4.75 -16.29
CA ARG A 53 -34.27 3.66 -16.18
C ARG A 53 -33.97 3.06 -17.57
N PRO A 54 -32.75 2.52 -17.74
CA PRO A 54 -32.68 1.10 -17.98
C PRO A 54 -31.65 0.36 -17.10
N ARG A 55 -32.09 -0.83 -16.69
CA ARG A 55 -31.35 -2.06 -16.36
C ARG A 55 -30.27 -2.00 -15.27
N LYS A 56 -30.72 -2.37 -14.07
CA LYS A 56 -29.95 -2.84 -12.92
C LYS A 56 -28.90 -3.89 -13.34
N GLN A 57 -27.62 -3.56 -13.17
CA GLN A 57 -26.65 -4.48 -12.60
C GLN A 57 -26.33 -3.98 -11.20
N THR A 58 -27.08 -4.49 -10.22
CA THR A 58 -26.69 -4.45 -8.82
C THR A 58 -25.47 -5.36 -8.66
N LYS A 59 -24.26 -4.83 -8.93
CA LYS A 59 -23.06 -5.34 -8.28
C LYS A 59 -23.19 -4.94 -6.82
N ASP A 60 -23.27 -5.96 -5.97
CA ASP A 60 -23.28 -5.86 -4.52
C ASP A 60 -22.37 -4.74 -4.03
N LYS A 61 -22.98 -3.65 -3.53
CA LYS A 61 -22.29 -2.73 -2.64
C LYS A 61 -22.21 -3.42 -1.28
N ARG A 62 -21.32 -4.42 -1.18
CA ARG A 62 -20.73 -4.72 0.13
C ARG A 62 -20.07 -3.42 0.60
N PRO A 63 -20.18 -3.05 1.89
CA PRO A 63 -19.44 -1.91 2.41
C PRO A 63 -17.97 -2.10 2.02
N LEU A 64 -17.38 -1.04 1.44
CA LEU A 64 -16.00 -0.95 0.99
C LEU A 64 -15.04 -1.11 2.19
N ALA A 65 -15.00 -2.28 2.80
CA ALA A 65 -13.90 -2.68 3.63
C ALA A 65 -12.70 -2.77 2.68
N LEU A 66 -11.76 -1.84 2.83
CA LEU A 66 -10.46 -1.93 2.18
C LEU A 66 -9.93 -3.34 2.42
N ASP A 67 -9.79 -4.16 1.36
CA ASP A 67 -9.04 -5.40 1.48
C ASP A 67 -7.57 -5.02 1.65
N ARG A 68 -7.20 -4.80 2.91
CA ARG A 68 -5.86 -4.39 3.33
C ARG A 68 -4.81 -5.40 2.86
N ALA A 69 -5.18 -6.68 2.77
CA ALA A 69 -4.29 -7.73 2.30
C ALA A 69 -4.09 -7.62 0.78
N GLU A 70 -5.15 -7.37 0.01
CA GLU A 70 -5.06 -7.13 -1.43
C GLU A 70 -4.19 -5.92 -1.74
N LEU A 71 -4.44 -4.76 -1.10
CA LEU A 71 -3.64 -3.55 -1.30
C LEU A 71 -2.18 -3.79 -0.93
N SER A 72 -1.93 -4.43 0.23
CA SER A 72 -0.57 -4.77 0.66
C SER A 72 0.13 -5.69 -0.34
N SER A 73 -0.59 -6.66 -0.91
CA SER A 73 -0.07 -7.58 -1.93
C SER A 73 0.29 -6.83 -3.22
N LYS A 74 -0.64 -6.04 -3.77
CA LYS A 74 -0.41 -5.20 -4.95
C LYS A 74 0.80 -4.29 -4.78
N LEU A 75 0.91 -3.61 -3.64
CA LEU A 75 2.04 -2.74 -3.33
C LEU A 75 3.35 -3.51 -3.23
N HIS A 76 3.36 -4.69 -2.61
CA HIS A 76 4.57 -5.52 -2.53
C HIS A 76 5.04 -6.00 -3.91
N ILE A 77 4.11 -6.36 -4.80
CA ILE A 77 4.41 -6.78 -6.18
C ILE A 77 4.99 -5.60 -6.95
N LEU A 78 4.31 -4.45 -6.95
CA LEU A 78 4.75 -3.25 -7.65
C LEU A 78 6.12 -2.78 -7.15
N ALA A 79 6.31 -2.71 -5.83
CA ALA A 79 7.58 -2.32 -5.22
C ALA A 79 8.70 -3.30 -5.57
N GLY A 80 8.42 -4.61 -5.62
CA GLY A 80 9.39 -5.62 -6.03
C GLY A 80 9.77 -5.52 -7.51
N LEU A 81 8.81 -5.20 -8.38
CA LEU A 81 9.06 -4.98 -9.81
C LEU A 81 9.98 -3.76 -10.02
N GLN A 82 9.66 -2.65 -9.36
CA GLN A 82 10.43 -1.41 -9.47
C GLN A 82 11.82 -1.51 -8.82
N GLU A 83 11.94 -2.19 -7.67
CA GLU A 83 13.23 -2.49 -7.07
C GLU A 83 14.13 -3.27 -8.03
N ARG A 84 13.57 -4.29 -8.71
CA ARG A 84 14.32 -5.06 -9.70
C ARG A 84 14.71 -4.22 -10.91
N ASP A 85 13.82 -3.36 -11.41
CA ASP A 85 14.14 -2.44 -12.53
C ASP A 85 15.28 -1.49 -12.14
N CYS A 86 15.23 -0.89 -10.94
CA CYS A 86 16.31 -0.07 -10.42
C CYS A 86 17.64 -0.86 -10.35
N GLN A 87 17.63 -2.08 -9.83
CA GLN A 87 18.82 -2.93 -9.75
C GLN A 87 19.41 -3.25 -11.13
N LEU A 88 18.57 -3.58 -12.11
CA LEU A 88 19.01 -3.85 -13.49
C LEU A 88 19.67 -2.63 -14.14
N LYS A 89 19.22 -1.42 -13.76
CA LYS A 89 19.79 -0.14 -14.22
C LYS A 89 20.91 0.39 -13.31
N GLY A 90 21.40 -0.43 -12.37
CA GLY A 90 22.55 -0.12 -11.51
C GLY A 90 22.23 0.73 -10.27
N LEU A 91 20.95 0.94 -9.93
CA LEU A 91 20.53 1.66 -8.74
C LEU A 91 20.12 0.68 -7.63
N ASN A 92 20.96 0.53 -6.61
CA ASN A 92 20.63 -0.23 -5.41
C ASN A 92 20.01 0.69 -4.33
N LEU A 93 18.69 0.55 -4.10
CA LEU A 93 17.94 1.42 -3.18
C LEU A 93 18.40 1.34 -1.73
N THR A 94 18.95 0.21 -1.27
CA THR A 94 19.39 0.06 0.13
C THR A 94 20.71 0.76 0.41
N GLU A 95 21.59 0.81 -0.58
CA GLU A 95 22.91 1.45 -0.54
C GLU A 95 22.88 2.91 -1.04
N ALA A 96 21.74 3.33 -1.61
CA ALA A 96 21.59 4.66 -2.16
C ALA A 96 21.66 5.77 -1.09
N PRO A 97 22.07 7.00 -1.50
CA PRO A 97 22.03 8.17 -0.63
C PRO A 97 20.65 8.39 -0.01
N GLN A 98 20.61 9.01 1.18
CA GLN A 98 19.36 9.24 1.90
C GLN A 98 18.30 9.96 1.05
N ALA A 99 18.70 10.97 0.26
CA ALA A 99 17.79 11.69 -0.63
C ALA A 99 17.07 10.77 -1.62
N VAL A 100 17.80 9.86 -2.25
CA VAL A 100 17.24 8.88 -3.21
C VAL A 100 16.24 7.95 -2.52
N ARG A 101 16.56 7.50 -1.30
CA ARG A 101 15.64 6.65 -0.53
C ARG A 101 14.36 7.39 -0.12
N THR A 102 14.48 8.68 0.19
CA THR A 102 13.34 9.59 0.44
C THR A 102 12.48 9.72 -0.83
N TYR A 103 13.09 9.87 -2.01
CA TYR A 103 12.38 9.94 -3.29
C TYR A 103 11.64 8.65 -3.61
N ALA A 104 12.28 7.50 -3.38
CA ALA A 104 11.64 6.20 -3.54
C ALA A 104 10.45 6.00 -2.58
N THR A 105 10.57 6.51 -1.35
CA THR A 105 9.47 6.49 -0.38
C THR A 105 8.30 7.35 -0.87
N ALA A 106 8.56 8.55 -1.40
CA ALA A 106 7.54 9.42 -1.97
C ALA A 106 6.82 8.77 -3.17
N TRP A 107 7.59 8.12 -4.06
CA TRP A 107 7.05 7.36 -5.19
C TRP A 107 6.14 6.21 -4.72
N LEU A 108 6.60 5.39 -3.76
CA LEU A 108 5.80 4.29 -3.19
C LEU A 108 4.52 4.79 -2.51
N TYR A 109 4.57 5.96 -1.88
CA TYR A 109 3.39 6.58 -1.30
C TYR A 109 2.39 7.04 -2.38
N GLY A 110 2.86 7.64 -3.47
CA GLY A 110 2.04 7.95 -4.65
C GLY A 110 1.33 6.73 -5.22
N ALA A 111 2.09 5.65 -5.40
CA ALA A 111 1.56 4.38 -5.87
C ALA A 111 0.46 3.83 -4.95
N SER A 112 0.67 3.91 -3.63
CA SER A 112 -0.33 3.49 -2.64
C SER A 112 -1.62 4.29 -2.68
N CYS A 113 -1.53 5.59 -2.96
CA CYS A 113 -2.70 6.46 -3.11
C CYS A 113 -3.48 6.13 -4.39
N SER A 114 -2.80 5.71 -5.46
CA SER A 114 -3.43 5.28 -6.70
C SER A 114 -4.25 3.99 -6.49
N LEU A 115 -3.60 2.96 -5.93
CA LEU A 115 -4.16 1.61 -5.75
C LEU A 115 -5.22 1.50 -4.64
N CYS A 116 -5.42 2.54 -3.83
CA CYS A 116 -6.42 2.52 -2.76
C CYS A 116 -7.64 3.38 -3.09
N PRO A 117 -8.82 3.05 -2.51
CA PRO A 117 -10.02 3.86 -2.64
C PRO A 117 -9.78 5.28 -2.14
N LYS A 118 -10.40 6.27 -2.82
CA LYS A 118 -10.25 7.70 -2.52
C LYS A 118 -10.47 8.06 -1.04
N VAL A 119 -11.37 7.35 -0.35
CA VAL A 119 -11.72 7.58 1.07
C VAL A 119 -10.56 7.29 2.03
N VAL A 120 -9.62 6.42 1.64
CA VAL A 120 -8.51 5.95 2.49
C VAL A 120 -7.18 6.60 2.10
N ARG A 121 -7.15 7.35 1.00
CA ARG A 121 -5.98 8.14 0.57
C ARG A 121 -5.59 9.08 1.70
N HIS A 122 -4.28 9.20 1.93
CA HIS A 122 -3.71 10.05 2.98
C HIS A 122 -4.08 9.69 4.42
N SER A 123 -4.71 8.54 4.67
CA SER A 123 -4.91 8.06 6.04
C SER A 123 -3.58 7.65 6.70
N ASP A 124 -3.47 7.83 8.02
CA ASP A 124 -2.30 7.40 8.79
C ASP A 124 -2.06 5.89 8.68
N GLY A 125 -3.14 5.11 8.55
CA GLY A 125 -3.07 3.67 8.34
C GLY A 125 -2.38 3.29 7.02
N LEU A 126 -2.65 4.03 5.94
CA LEU A 126 -1.98 3.87 4.65
C LEU A 126 -0.52 4.29 4.75
N ALA A 127 -0.24 5.47 5.32
CA ALA A 127 1.12 5.97 5.50
C ALA A 127 1.98 5.00 6.31
N GLY A 128 1.45 4.43 7.40
CA GLY A 128 2.15 3.44 8.21
C GLY A 128 2.43 2.13 7.47
N MET A 129 1.50 1.65 6.65
CA MET A 129 1.70 0.48 5.80
C MET A 129 2.82 0.72 4.78
N VAL A 130 2.74 1.83 4.04
CA VAL A 130 3.74 2.20 3.03
C VAL A 130 5.10 2.39 3.66
N ALA A 131 5.19 3.08 4.80
CA ALA A 131 6.44 3.25 5.52
C ALA A 131 7.06 1.91 5.91
N GLY A 132 6.26 0.92 6.27
CA GLY A 132 6.74 -0.45 6.54
C GLY A 132 7.28 -1.16 5.28
N ILE A 133 6.65 -0.94 4.12
CA ILE A 133 7.12 -1.48 2.84
C ILE A 133 8.41 -0.77 2.39
N ALA A 134 8.39 0.57 2.38
CA ALA A 134 9.52 1.41 2.03
C ALA A 134 10.73 1.12 2.92
N SER A 135 10.54 0.95 4.23
CA SER A 135 11.62 0.59 5.16
C SER A 135 12.31 -0.73 4.76
N ARG A 136 11.54 -1.74 4.35
CA ARG A 136 12.08 -3.02 3.88
C ARG A 136 12.78 -2.92 2.53
N LYS A 137 12.31 -2.04 1.63
CA LYS A 137 12.80 -1.92 0.25
C LYS A 137 13.96 -0.95 0.07
N THR A 138 14.03 0.08 0.90
CA THR A 138 15.04 1.15 0.83
C THR A 138 16.06 1.08 1.97
N GLY A 139 15.81 0.26 3.01
CA GLY A 139 16.64 0.24 4.21
C GLY A 139 16.51 1.48 5.09
N MET A 140 15.59 2.41 4.80
CA MET A 140 15.27 3.53 5.70
C MET A 140 14.56 3.06 6.96
N ARG A 141 14.67 3.83 8.05
CA ARG A 141 13.85 3.56 9.24
C ARG A 141 12.40 3.89 8.95
N GLN A 142 11.47 3.12 9.52
CA GLN A 142 10.04 3.37 9.33
C GLN A 142 9.63 4.79 9.77
N SER A 143 10.23 5.32 10.84
CA SER A 143 9.99 6.69 11.30
C SER A 143 10.42 7.75 10.29
N GLU A 144 11.54 7.53 9.58
CA GLU A 144 12.03 8.44 8.53
C GLU A 144 11.12 8.39 7.30
N ALA A 145 10.60 7.21 6.97
CA ALA A 145 9.63 7.06 5.89
C ALA A 145 8.30 7.78 6.22
N ILE A 146 7.81 7.68 7.46
CA ILE A 146 6.63 8.43 7.92
C ILE A 146 6.89 9.93 7.84
N GLN A 147 8.05 10.39 8.30
CA GLN A 147 8.43 11.81 8.22
C GLN A 147 8.48 12.29 6.76
N THR A 148 9.06 11.50 5.87
CA THR A 148 9.09 11.80 4.43
C THR A 148 7.68 12.00 3.86
N ILE A 149 6.75 11.13 4.25
CA ILE A 149 5.35 11.19 3.81
C ILE A 149 4.66 12.45 4.40
N SER A 150 4.90 12.78 5.67
CA SER A 150 4.27 13.95 6.28
C SER A 150 4.83 15.28 5.77
N THR A 151 6.10 15.31 5.35
CA THR A 151 6.74 16.48 4.73
C THR A 151 6.72 16.44 3.20
N LEU A 152 5.91 15.57 2.58
CA LEU A 152 5.89 15.41 1.12
C LEU A 152 5.66 16.74 0.39
N THR A 153 4.76 17.58 0.91
CA THR A 153 4.38 18.86 0.31
C THR A 153 5.42 19.96 0.47
N SER A 154 6.45 19.77 1.30
CA SER A 154 7.49 20.77 1.51
C SER A 154 8.56 20.78 0.40
N SER A 155 8.51 19.84 -0.54
CA SER A 155 9.49 19.70 -1.61
C SER A 155 8.81 19.38 -2.94
N SER A 156 9.12 20.18 -3.97
CA SER A 156 8.65 19.95 -5.33
C SER A 156 9.16 18.62 -5.90
N ILE A 157 10.38 18.20 -5.53
CA ILE A 157 10.96 16.92 -5.95
C ILE A 157 10.17 15.75 -5.37
N LEU A 158 9.84 15.80 -4.07
CA LEU A 158 9.02 14.75 -3.45
C LEU A 158 7.63 14.66 -4.09
N LEU A 159 7.03 15.80 -4.43
CA LEU A 159 5.76 15.85 -5.15
C LEU A 159 5.88 15.29 -6.58
N ALA A 160 6.98 15.54 -7.28
CA ALA A 160 7.25 14.96 -8.61
C ALA A 160 7.37 13.44 -8.53
N CYS A 161 8.16 12.91 -7.58
CA CYS A 161 8.29 11.47 -7.35
C CYS A 161 6.95 10.84 -6.94
N TYR A 162 6.19 11.51 -6.06
CA TYR A 162 4.83 11.09 -5.69
C TYR A 162 3.91 11.01 -6.91
N ARG A 163 3.94 12.02 -7.77
CA ARG A 163 3.12 12.05 -8.98
C ARG A 163 3.48 10.92 -9.94
N ALA A 164 4.78 10.70 -10.18
CA ALA A 164 5.25 9.59 -11.00
C ALA A 164 4.78 8.23 -10.43
N GLY A 165 4.81 8.07 -9.10
CA GLY A 165 4.29 6.87 -8.44
C GLY A 165 2.78 6.68 -8.61
N LEU A 166 2.01 7.78 -8.59
CA LEU A 166 0.56 7.74 -8.80
C LEU A 166 0.23 7.29 -10.23
N GLU A 167 0.84 7.94 -11.23
CA GLU A 167 0.64 7.64 -12.65
C GLU A 167 1.15 6.24 -13.01
N GLY A 168 2.32 5.87 -12.49
CA GLY A 168 2.92 4.55 -12.72
C GLY A 168 2.08 3.41 -12.15
N ALA A 169 1.48 3.60 -10.96
CA ALA A 169 0.62 2.59 -10.35
C ALA A 169 -0.76 2.50 -10.99
N GLU A 170 -1.33 3.63 -11.45
CA GLU A 170 -2.59 3.64 -12.21
C GLU A 170 -2.42 2.84 -13.51
N PHE A 171 -1.35 3.12 -14.25
CA PHE A 171 -1.07 2.42 -15.49
C PHE A 171 -0.76 0.93 -15.26
N TRP A 172 -0.06 0.59 -14.17
CA TRP A 172 0.21 -0.80 -13.80
C TRP A 172 -1.06 -1.58 -13.44
N GLU A 173 -2.03 -0.97 -12.76
CA GLU A 173 -3.29 -1.64 -12.41
C GLU A 173 -4.04 -2.09 -13.68
N GLU A 174 -3.96 -1.30 -14.76
CA GLU A 174 -4.59 -1.62 -16.03
C GLU A 174 -3.74 -2.54 -16.92
N ASN A 175 -2.43 -2.28 -17.03
CA ASN A 175 -1.57 -2.87 -18.06
C ASN A 175 -0.48 -3.81 -17.53
N HIS A 176 -0.38 -3.97 -16.20
CA HIS A 176 0.54 -4.86 -15.49
C HIS A 176 2.04 -4.57 -15.74
N HIS A 177 2.35 -3.39 -16.24
CA HIS A 177 3.70 -2.85 -16.35
C HIS A 177 3.69 -1.36 -15.98
N VAL A 178 4.86 -0.82 -15.62
CA VAL A 178 5.01 0.62 -15.33
C VAL A 178 5.71 1.25 -16.52
N PRO A 179 5.19 2.36 -17.09
CA PRO A 179 5.83 3.03 -18.20
C PRO A 179 7.14 3.69 -17.73
N GLU A 180 8.15 3.72 -18.59
CA GLU A 180 9.46 4.29 -18.30
C GLU A 180 9.43 5.70 -17.69
N PRO A 181 8.66 6.69 -18.19
CA PRO A 181 8.63 8.05 -17.62
C PRO A 181 8.06 8.12 -16.20
N SER A 182 7.26 7.12 -15.79
CA SER A 182 6.68 7.04 -14.45
C SER A 182 7.38 5.99 -13.58
N SER A 183 8.45 5.36 -14.10
CA SER A 183 9.23 4.37 -13.36
C SER A 183 9.93 5.01 -12.17
N LEU A 184 10.15 4.20 -11.13
CA LEU A 184 10.87 4.64 -9.94
C LEU A 184 12.29 5.10 -10.29
N TYR A 185 12.98 4.35 -11.15
CA TYR A 185 14.33 4.70 -11.58
C TYR A 185 14.35 6.09 -12.21
N GLU A 186 13.51 6.33 -13.22
CA GLU A 186 13.48 7.59 -13.95
C GLU A 186 13.08 8.76 -13.04
N ALA A 187 12.05 8.57 -12.21
CA ALA A 187 11.62 9.61 -11.27
C ALA A 187 12.71 9.99 -10.26
N VAL A 188 13.54 9.03 -9.84
CA VAL A 188 14.67 9.29 -8.96
C VAL A 188 15.80 9.99 -9.71
N THR A 189 16.23 9.45 -10.86
CA THR A 189 17.40 9.96 -11.59
C THR A 189 17.15 11.32 -12.22
N SER A 190 15.93 11.60 -12.70
CA SER A 190 15.55 12.90 -13.24
C SER A 190 15.61 14.02 -12.19
N ASN A 191 15.51 13.66 -10.91
CA ASN A 191 15.49 14.61 -9.80
C ASN A 191 16.72 14.51 -8.87
N ALA A 192 17.60 13.53 -9.06
CA ALA A 192 18.78 13.32 -8.21
C ALA A 192 19.93 14.32 -8.46
N PHE A 193 19.89 15.06 -9.57
CA PHE A 193 20.92 16.03 -9.98
C PHE A 193 20.50 17.51 -9.81
N ILE A 194 19.35 17.77 -9.17
CA ILE A 194 18.83 19.12 -8.88
C ILE A 194 19.13 19.46 -7.42
#